data_AF-T0ZPS0-F1
#
_entry.id   AF-T0ZPS0-F1
#
_cell.length_a   1.000
_cell.length_b   1.000
_cell.length_c   1.000
_cell.angle_alpha   90.00
_cell.angle_beta   90.00
_cell.angle_gamma   90.00
#
_symmetry.space_group_name_H-M   'P 1'
#
loop_
_entity.id
_entity.type
_entity.pdbx_description
1 polymer ?
#
loop_
_entity_poly.entity_id
_entity_poly.type
_entity_poly.pdbx_seq_one_letter_code
_entity_poly.pdbx_strand_id
1 'polypeptide(L)'
;QGTGIFRDAVRSTRSKVVYALGLNLVVATLRVDPPWGGCPIGLPIGVRLHRKNGPTTVELCVDLCRQLATWLPERTLQICADGAYATLIGRSLPRATVTSRMRRDAALFEEAPPKTHRAGRPRQRGAQLETPDAMSKRLGDEAFALVEYDWRGRHVNALVWST
;
A
#
# COMPACT_ATOMS: atom_id res chain seq x y z
N GLN A 1 -13.03 18.15 14.26
CA GLN A 1 -13.43 17.06 13.34
C GLN A 1 -12.18 16.54 12.62
N GLY A 2 -11.91 15.24 12.67
CA GLY A 2 -10.64 14.62 12.18
C GLY A 2 -9.81 13.92 13.27
N THR A 3 -10.27 14.01 14.52
CA THR A 3 -9.73 13.27 15.66
C THR A 3 -10.31 11.86 15.67
N GLY A 4 -9.45 10.85 15.81
CA GLY A 4 -9.80 9.46 16.02
C GLY A 4 -9.17 8.93 17.30
N ILE A 5 -9.67 7.78 17.77
CA ILE A 5 -9.05 7.03 18.85
C ILE A 5 -8.12 6.00 18.20
N PHE A 6 -6.83 6.12 18.47
CA PHE A 6 -5.80 5.25 17.91
C PHE A 6 -5.10 4.50 19.04
N ARG A 7 -4.68 3.27 18.75
CA ARG A 7 -3.78 2.55 19.65
C ARG A 7 -2.46 3.32 19.69
N ASP A 8 -2.08 3.77 20.88
CA ASP A 8 -0.80 4.41 21.11
C ASP A 8 0.26 3.31 21.17
N ALA A 9 1.03 3.16 20.09
CA ALA A 9 2.06 2.12 20.00
C ALA A 9 3.22 2.33 20.98
N VAL A 10 3.47 3.56 21.42
CA VAL A 10 4.56 3.89 22.35
C VAL A 10 4.17 3.56 23.78
N ARG A 11 2.92 3.86 24.17
CA ARG A 11 2.40 3.58 25.52
C ARG A 11 1.83 2.18 25.67
N SER A 12 1.50 1.51 24.57
CA SER A 12 1.01 0.13 24.60
C SER A 12 2.14 -0.87 24.82
N THR A 13 1.91 -1.83 25.71
CA THR A 13 2.75 -3.02 25.88
C THR A 13 2.00 -4.26 25.41
N ARG A 14 2.63 -5.44 25.49
CA ARG A 14 1.99 -6.72 25.15
C ARG A 14 0.79 -7.03 26.06
N SER A 15 0.84 -6.61 27.32
CA SER A 15 -0.20 -6.85 28.33
C SER A 15 -1.21 -5.70 28.47
N LYS A 16 -0.85 -4.49 28.03
CA LYS A 16 -1.69 -3.30 28.16
C LYS A 16 -1.78 -2.54 26.86
N VAL A 17 -2.99 -2.47 26.29
CA VAL A 17 -3.27 -1.63 25.12
C VAL A 17 -3.75 -0.27 25.60
N VAL A 18 -3.03 0.78 25.19
CA VAL A 18 -3.38 2.18 25.50
C VAL A 18 -3.91 2.82 24.24
N TYR A 19 -5.00 3.57 24.38
CA TYR A 19 -5.58 4.36 23.31
C TYR A 19 -5.36 5.85 23.56
N ALA A 20 -5.05 6.59 22.50
CA ALA A 20 -4.89 8.03 22.54
C ALA A 20 -5.74 8.69 21.46
N LEU A 21 -6.13 9.93 21.71
CA LEU A 21 -6.75 10.78 20.70
C LEU A 21 -5.65 11.31 19.78
N GLY A 22 -5.86 11.19 18.47
CA GLY A 22 -4.90 11.66 17.47
C GLY A 22 -5.61 12.13 16.21
N LEU A 23 -4.90 12.87 15.36
CA LEU A 23 -5.39 13.22 14.04
C LEU A 23 -5.23 12.03 13.09
N ASN A 24 -6.25 11.75 12.30
CA ASN A 24 -6.15 10.78 11.21
C ASN A 24 -5.56 11.46 9.98
N LEU A 25 -4.26 11.24 9.74
CA LEU A 25 -3.53 11.90 8.65
C LEU A 25 -3.07 10.88 7.61
N VAL A 26 -3.19 11.25 6.34
CA VAL A 26 -2.46 10.63 5.24
C VAL A 26 -1.29 11.55 4.91
N VAL A 27 -0.07 11.02 5.03
CA VAL A 27 1.16 11.79 4.80
C VAL A 27 1.91 11.15 3.64
N ALA A 28 2.30 11.97 2.67
CA ALA A 28 3.22 11.58 1.60
C ALA A 28 4.61 12.12 1.91
N THR A 29 5.60 11.23 1.84
CA THR A 29 7.02 11.57 2.06
C THR A 29 7.83 11.27 0.81
N LEU A 30 8.65 12.24 0.38
CA LEU A 30 9.69 12.02 -0.61
C LEU A 30 10.87 11.31 0.05
N ARG A 31 11.24 10.14 -0.47
CA ARG A 31 12.49 9.48 -0.08
C ARG A 31 13.65 10.21 -0.77
N VAL A 32 14.63 10.65 0.01
CA VAL A 32 15.87 11.27 -0.46
C VAL A 32 17.04 10.43 0.03
N ASP A 33 17.87 9.96 -0.90
CA ASP A 33 19.11 9.29 -0.58
C ASP A 33 20.20 10.35 -0.35
N PRO A 34 20.74 10.48 0.87
CA PRO A 34 21.71 11.53 1.17
C PRO A 34 23.07 11.25 0.52
N PRO A 35 23.84 12.30 0.14
CA PRO A 35 25.12 12.13 -0.53
C PRO A 35 26.21 11.50 0.36
N TRP A 36 26.01 11.50 1.68
CA TRP A 36 26.90 10.84 2.65
C TRP A 36 26.54 9.36 2.88
N GLY A 37 25.57 8.81 2.15
CA GLY A 37 25.11 7.43 2.28
C GLY A 37 24.35 7.13 3.57
N GLY A 38 23.99 5.86 3.76
CA GLY A 38 23.24 5.39 4.93
C GLY A 38 21.72 5.41 4.73
N CYS A 39 20.97 5.50 5.84
CA CYS A 39 19.51 5.39 5.80
C CYS A 39 18.90 6.57 5.01
N PRO A 40 18.06 6.31 4.00
CA PRO A 40 17.31 7.33 3.29
C PRO A 40 16.45 8.16 4.24
N ILE A 41 16.23 9.42 3.87
CA ILE A 41 15.44 10.38 4.64
C ILE A 41 14.06 10.50 3.98
N GLY A 42 13.01 10.52 4.81
CA GLY A 42 11.64 10.80 4.35
C GLY A 42 11.27 12.26 4.60
N LEU A 43 11.22 13.07 3.55
CA LEU A 43 10.80 14.47 3.64
C LEU A 43 9.28 14.57 3.42
N PRO A 44 8.48 15.05 4.39
CA PRO A 44 7.04 15.20 4.20
C PRO A 44 6.75 16.29 3.16
N ILE A 45 6.12 15.91 2.06
CA ILE A 45 5.80 16.82 0.94
C ILE A 45 4.30 17.07 0.80
N GLY A 46 3.47 16.32 1.53
CA GLY A 46 2.03 16.51 1.52
C GLY A 46 1.33 15.82 2.66
N VAL A 47 0.24 16.43 3.11
CA VAL A 47 -0.62 15.91 4.16
C VAL A 47 -2.09 16.07 3.77
N ARG A 48 -2.91 15.10 4.14
CA ARG A 48 -4.37 15.17 4.10
C ARG A 48 -4.94 14.76 5.45
N LEU A 49 -5.88 15.55 5.96
CA LEU A 49 -6.63 15.23 7.15
C LEU A 49 -7.86 14.41 6.77
N HIS A 50 -7.95 13.19 7.27
CA HIS A 50 -9.17 12.40 7.17
C HIS A 50 -10.22 12.92 8.16
N ARG A 51 -11.44 13.09 7.66
CA ARG A 51 -12.59 13.58 8.43
C ARG A 51 -13.71 12.56 8.35
N LYS A 52 -14.47 12.42 9.44
CA LYS A 52 -15.66 11.57 9.49
C LYS A 52 -16.64 12.02 8.40
N ASN A 53 -17.21 11.06 7.67
CA ASN A 53 -18.09 11.28 6.51
C ASN A 53 -17.43 11.98 5.31
N GLY A 54 -16.09 12.12 5.31
CA GLY A 54 -15.33 12.57 4.15
C GLY A 54 -14.75 11.41 3.34
N PRO A 55 -13.87 11.71 2.38
CA PRO A 55 -13.16 10.69 1.63
C PRO A 55 -12.38 9.76 2.56
N THR A 56 -12.35 8.48 2.18
CA THR A 56 -11.54 7.44 2.83
C THR A 56 -10.06 7.80 2.77
N THR A 57 -9.25 7.23 3.66
CA THR A 57 -7.80 7.44 3.65
C THR A 57 -7.16 7.03 2.31
N VAL A 58 -7.67 5.98 1.67
CA VAL A 58 -7.22 5.53 0.34
C VAL A 58 -7.56 6.57 -0.73
N GLU A 59 -8.77 7.13 -0.74
CA GLU A 59 -9.15 8.20 -1.67
C GLU A 59 -8.29 9.44 -1.48
N LEU A 60 -8.06 9.85 -0.23
CA LEU A 60 -7.16 10.97 0.08
C LEU A 60 -5.74 10.72 -0.41
N CYS A 61 -5.24 9.48 -0.31
CA CYS A 61 -3.95 9.10 -0.84
C CYS A 61 -3.92 9.17 -2.37
N VAL A 62 -4.95 8.67 -3.06
CA VAL A 62 -5.09 8.78 -4.52
C VAL A 62 -5.07 10.23 -4.97
N ASP A 63 -5.79 11.11 -4.28
CA ASP A 63 -5.81 12.55 -4.59
C ASP A 63 -4.43 13.18 -4.40
N LEU A 64 -3.71 12.80 -3.35
CA LEU A 64 -2.34 13.25 -3.08
C LEU A 64 -1.39 12.78 -4.19
N CYS A 65 -1.48 11.51 -4.60
CA CYS A 65 -0.67 10.94 -5.69
C CYS A 65 -0.97 11.64 -7.04
N ARG A 66 -2.24 11.92 -7.35
CA ARG A 66 -2.62 12.66 -8.56
C ARG A 66 -2.09 14.09 -8.54
N GLN A 67 -2.19 14.77 -7.40
CA GLN A 67 -1.61 16.11 -7.24
C GLN A 67 -0.10 16.10 -7.50
N LEU A 68 0.63 15.14 -6.94
CA LEU A 68 2.07 14.99 -7.16
C LEU A 68 2.40 14.72 -8.64
N ALA A 69 1.58 13.89 -9.31
CA ALA A 69 1.75 13.65 -10.74
C ALA A 69 1.50 14.91 -11.57
N THR A 70 0.57 15.78 -11.17
CA THR A 70 0.36 17.08 -11.83
C THR A 70 1.53 18.04 -11.60
N TRP A 71 2.10 18.05 -10.38
CA TRP A 71 3.25 18.91 -10.06
C TRP A 71 4.55 18.46 -10.73
N LEU A 72 4.67 17.18 -11.07
CA LEU A 72 5.86 16.59 -11.66
C LEU A 72 5.50 15.91 -13.01
N PRO A 73 5.10 16.69 -14.03
CA PRO A 73 4.57 16.16 -15.30
C PRO A 73 5.55 15.29 -16.08
N GLU A 74 6.86 15.52 -15.89
CA GLU A 74 7.93 14.79 -16.59
C GLU A 74 8.53 13.63 -15.77
N ARG A 75 8.02 13.34 -14.57
CA ARG A 75 8.58 12.32 -13.67
C ARG A 75 7.60 11.17 -13.43
N THR A 76 8.07 9.93 -13.58
CA THR A 76 7.35 8.74 -13.11
C THR A 76 7.42 8.66 -11.59
N LEU A 77 6.32 8.30 -10.94
CA LEU A 77 6.23 8.18 -9.49
C LEU A 77 6.41 6.72 -9.05
N GLN A 78 7.36 6.48 -8.15
CA GLN A 78 7.43 5.21 -7.42
C GLN A 78 6.79 5.40 -6.04
N ILE A 79 5.66 4.75 -5.82
CA ILE A 79 4.86 4.90 -4.61
C ILE A 79 5.04 3.66 -3.75
N CYS A 80 5.67 3.82 -2.59
CA CYS A 80 5.78 2.77 -1.58
C CYS A 80 4.78 3.05 -0.46
N ALA A 81 3.85 2.13 -0.23
CA ALA A 81 2.81 2.29 0.79
C ALA A 81 2.71 1.05 1.69
N ASP A 82 2.19 1.22 2.91
CA ASP A 82 1.93 0.07 3.78
C ASP A 82 0.72 -0.76 3.29
N GLY A 83 0.43 -1.87 3.97
CA GLY A 83 -0.64 -2.77 3.56
C GLY A 83 -2.07 -2.23 3.73
N ALA A 84 -2.28 -1.14 4.49
CA ALA A 84 -3.58 -0.46 4.52
C ALA A 84 -3.89 0.21 3.17
N TYR A 85 -2.86 0.48 2.38
CA TYR A 85 -2.95 1.09 1.06
C TYR A 85 -2.71 0.09 -0.09
N ALA A 86 -2.73 -1.22 0.17
CA ALA A 86 -2.54 -2.24 -0.87
C ALA A 86 -3.53 -2.10 -2.04
N THR A 87 -4.74 -1.58 -1.78
CA THR A 87 -5.76 -1.34 -2.81
C THR A 87 -5.39 -0.23 -3.79
N LEU A 88 -4.32 0.54 -3.57
CA LEU A 88 -3.81 1.52 -4.53
C LEU A 88 -3.37 0.88 -5.85
N ILE A 89 -2.94 -0.39 -5.84
CA ILE A 89 -2.52 -1.12 -7.04
C ILE A 89 -3.65 -1.20 -8.08
N GLY A 90 -4.90 -1.34 -7.61
CA GLY A 90 -6.09 -1.34 -8.47
C GLY A 90 -6.69 0.05 -8.73
N ARG A 91 -6.00 1.12 -8.35
CA ARG A 91 -6.42 2.49 -8.65
C ARG A 91 -5.58 2.98 -9.82
N SER A 92 -6.24 3.40 -10.90
CA SER A 92 -5.56 3.97 -12.07
C SER A 92 -4.89 5.30 -11.67
N LEU A 93 -3.61 5.21 -11.30
CA LEU A 93 -2.76 6.33 -10.94
C LEU A 93 -1.89 6.71 -12.15
N PRO A 94 -1.84 8.00 -12.52
CA PRO A 94 -1.10 8.43 -13.69
C PRO A 94 0.40 8.30 -13.46
N ARG A 95 1.09 7.62 -14.39
CA ARG A 95 2.57 7.54 -14.45
C ARG A 95 3.17 7.06 -13.12
N ALA A 96 2.53 6.08 -12.49
CA ALA A 96 2.92 5.60 -11.17
C ALA A 96 3.09 4.08 -11.11
N THR A 97 4.15 3.63 -10.43
CA THR A 97 4.35 2.25 -10.01
C THR A 97 4.10 2.17 -8.51
N VAL A 98 3.21 1.28 -8.08
CA VAL A 98 2.85 1.14 -6.66
C VAL A 98 3.43 -0.15 -6.10
N THR A 99 4.16 -0.04 -5.00
CA THR A 99 4.61 -1.17 -4.17
C THR A 99 3.94 -1.09 -2.81
N SER A 100 3.30 -2.17 -2.40
CA SER A 100 2.66 -2.26 -1.08
C SER A 100 2.72 -3.67 -0.53
N ARG A 101 2.51 -3.80 0.78
CA ARG A 101 2.50 -5.09 1.47
C ARG A 101 1.11 -5.73 1.38
N MET A 102 1.04 -6.91 0.79
CA MET A 102 -0.15 -7.75 0.85
C MET A 102 -0.14 -8.61 2.13
N ARG A 103 -1.32 -8.86 2.71
CA ARG A 103 -1.44 -9.84 3.79
C ARG A 103 -1.27 -11.26 3.25
N ARG A 104 -0.62 -12.15 4.01
CA ARG A 104 -0.46 -13.57 3.63
C ARG A 104 -1.80 -14.31 3.43
N ASP A 105 -2.83 -13.88 4.14
CA ASP A 105 -4.19 -14.41 4.11
C ASP A 105 -5.14 -13.55 3.26
N ALA A 106 -4.59 -12.73 2.35
CA ALA A 106 -5.40 -11.89 1.48
C ALA A 106 -6.34 -12.75 0.62
N ALA A 107 -7.62 -12.41 0.64
CA ALA A 107 -8.62 -12.99 -0.26
C ALA A 107 -8.47 -12.39 -1.66
N LEU A 108 -7.76 -13.11 -2.52
CA LEU A 108 -7.58 -12.77 -3.93
C LEU A 108 -8.76 -13.30 -4.74
N PHE A 109 -9.15 -12.58 -5.77
CA PHE A 109 -10.25 -12.95 -6.66
C PHE A 109 -9.85 -12.69 -8.10
N GLU A 110 -10.36 -13.51 -9.00
CA GLU A 110 -10.33 -13.22 -10.44
C GLU A 110 -11.13 -11.96 -10.78
N GLU A 111 -10.91 -11.44 -11.98
CA GLU A 111 -11.69 -10.33 -12.52
C GLU A 111 -13.19 -10.63 -12.48
N ALA A 112 -13.99 -9.58 -12.29
CA ALA A 112 -15.44 -9.73 -12.29
C ALA A 112 -15.90 -10.24 -13.67
N PRO A 113 -16.74 -11.29 -13.72
CA PRO A 113 -17.19 -11.83 -15.00
C PRO A 113 -18.02 -10.78 -15.74
N PRO A 114 -18.13 -10.88 -17.09
CA PRO A 114 -18.96 -10.00 -17.88
C PRO A 114 -20.38 -9.92 -17.33
N LYS A 115 -21.00 -8.74 -17.45
CA LYS A 115 -22.39 -8.56 -17.01
C LYS A 115 -23.29 -9.54 -17.76
N THR A 116 -24.02 -10.36 -17.02
CA THR A 116 -25.12 -11.14 -17.58
C THR A 116 -26.30 -10.21 -17.81
N HIS A 117 -26.95 -10.26 -18.98
CA HIS A 117 -28.19 -9.51 -19.28
C HIS A 117 -29.43 -10.01 -18.48
N ARG A 118 -29.21 -10.70 -17.36
CA ARG A 118 -30.25 -11.23 -16.47
C ARG A 118 -30.57 -10.20 -15.40
N ALA A 119 -31.81 -10.21 -14.91
CA ALA A 119 -32.22 -9.37 -13.79
C ALA A 119 -31.41 -9.72 -12.52
N GLY A 120 -30.97 -8.69 -11.80
CA GLY A 120 -30.21 -8.82 -10.55
C GLY A 120 -28.91 -8.02 -10.52
N ARG A 121 -28.27 -7.96 -9.35
CA ARG A 121 -26.99 -7.28 -9.18
C ARG A 121 -25.87 -8.10 -9.84
N PRO A 122 -25.10 -7.54 -10.79
CA PRO A 122 -23.96 -8.24 -11.36
C PRO A 122 -22.94 -8.63 -10.30
N ARG A 123 -22.26 -9.76 -10.51
CA ARG A 123 -21.14 -10.16 -9.66
C ARG A 123 -20.04 -9.10 -9.72
N GLN A 124 -19.49 -8.75 -8.56
CA GLN A 124 -18.42 -7.75 -8.43
C GLN A 124 -17.01 -8.38 -8.37
N ARG A 125 -16.93 -9.71 -8.25
CA ARG A 125 -15.69 -10.48 -8.12
C ARG A 125 -15.84 -11.80 -8.86
N GLY A 126 -14.76 -12.29 -9.46
CA GLY A 126 -14.68 -13.62 -10.06
C GLY A 126 -14.54 -14.73 -9.02
N ALA A 127 -14.00 -15.87 -9.44
CA ALA A 127 -13.71 -16.96 -8.52
C ALA A 127 -12.65 -16.53 -7.50
N GLN A 128 -12.70 -17.10 -6.30
CA GLN A 128 -11.67 -16.84 -5.29
C GLN A 128 -10.39 -17.58 -5.71
N LEU A 129 -9.27 -16.85 -5.70
CA LEU A 129 -7.95 -17.38 -5.98
C LEU A 129 -7.30 -17.92 -4.69
N GLU A 130 -6.22 -18.69 -4.87
CA GLU A 130 -5.39 -19.18 -3.77
C GLU A 130 -4.83 -18.00 -2.96
N THR A 131 -4.82 -18.12 -1.62
CA THR A 131 -4.19 -17.11 -0.76
C THR A 131 -2.66 -17.15 -0.94
N PRO A 132 -1.94 -16.02 -0.74
CA PRO A 132 -0.47 -16.03 -0.80
C PRO A 132 0.18 -17.09 0.10
N ASP A 133 -0.41 -17.35 1.28
CA ASP A 133 0.05 -18.39 2.21
C ASP A 133 -0.02 -19.79 1.60
N ALA A 134 -1.18 -20.16 1.05
CA ALA A 134 -1.38 -21.46 0.40
C ALA A 134 -0.47 -21.61 -0.83
N MET A 135 -0.36 -20.55 -1.65
CA MET A 135 0.52 -20.52 -2.81
C MET A 135 1.98 -20.77 -2.42
N SER A 136 2.46 -20.12 -1.36
CA SER A 136 3.85 -20.29 -0.88
C SER A 136 4.19 -21.70 -0.40
N LYS A 137 3.20 -22.50 0.01
CA LYS A 137 3.42 -23.89 0.45
C LYS A 137 3.58 -24.87 -0.72
N ARG A 138 3.12 -24.49 -1.91
CA ARG A 138 3.18 -25.32 -3.12
C ARG A 138 4.38 -24.97 -3.99
N LEU A 139 4.80 -23.70 -4.00
CA LEU A 139 5.95 -23.24 -4.78
C LEU A 139 7.26 -23.67 -4.10
N GLY A 140 8.14 -24.35 -4.84
CA GLY A 140 9.52 -24.59 -4.41
C GLY A 140 10.42 -23.37 -4.62
N ASP A 141 11.63 -23.42 -4.09
CA ASP A 141 12.61 -22.32 -4.19
C ASP A 141 12.96 -21.98 -5.65
N GLU A 142 12.85 -22.95 -6.56
CA GLU A 142 13.08 -22.78 -8.00
C GLU A 142 12.07 -21.84 -8.68
N ALA A 143 10.92 -21.59 -8.06
CA ALA A 143 9.93 -20.64 -8.56
C ALA A 143 10.29 -19.18 -8.24
N PHE A 144 11.32 -18.95 -7.43
CA PHE A 144 11.72 -17.63 -6.97
C PHE A 144 13.06 -17.20 -7.57
N ALA A 145 13.13 -15.94 -7.98
CA ALA A 145 14.37 -15.32 -8.38
C ALA A 145 15.06 -14.68 -7.17
N LEU A 146 16.36 -14.92 -7.01
CA LEU A 146 17.17 -14.15 -6.06
C LEU A 146 17.41 -12.76 -6.63
N VAL A 147 16.94 -11.73 -5.93
CA VAL A 147 17.07 -10.34 -6.30
C VAL A 147 17.77 -9.59 -5.18
N GLU A 148 18.77 -8.79 -5.54
CA GLU A 148 19.35 -7.81 -4.64
C GLU A 148 18.56 -6.50 -4.74
N TYR A 149 18.18 -5.93 -3.60
CA TYR A 149 17.54 -4.62 -3.56
C TYR A 149 18.02 -3.77 -2.38
N ASP A 150 17.84 -2.46 -2.50
CA ASP A 150 18.15 -1.52 -1.44
C ASP A 150 17.04 -1.47 -0.37
N TRP A 151 17.37 -2.02 0.80
CA TRP A 151 16.61 -1.88 2.02
C TRP A 151 17.21 -0.81 2.94
N ARG A 152 16.69 0.43 2.80
CA ARG A 152 17.02 1.57 3.66
C ARG A 152 18.52 1.89 3.69
N GLY A 153 19.14 1.94 2.53
CA GLY A 153 20.57 2.21 2.34
C GLY A 153 21.45 0.97 2.53
N ARG A 154 20.86 -0.24 2.49
CA ARG A 154 21.58 -1.51 2.64
C ARG A 154 21.13 -2.46 1.56
N HIS A 155 22.07 -3.04 0.83
CA HIS A 155 21.76 -4.10 -0.12
C HIS A 155 21.41 -5.38 0.62
N VAL A 156 20.26 -5.96 0.27
CA VAL A 156 19.80 -7.24 0.82
C VAL A 156 19.36 -8.14 -0.33
N ASN A 157 19.67 -9.43 -0.20
CA ASN A 157 19.17 -10.46 -1.10
C ASN A 157 17.80 -10.93 -0.64
N ALA A 158 16.84 -11.00 -1.55
CA ALA A 158 15.52 -11.58 -1.30
C ALA A 158 15.06 -12.44 -2.46
N LEU A 159 14.23 -13.42 -2.13
CA LEU A 159 13.52 -14.24 -3.11
C LEU A 159 12.26 -13.51 -3.56
N VAL A 160 12.14 -13.29 -4.87
CA VAL A 160 11.01 -12.62 -5.50
C VAL A 160 10.33 -13.61 -6.43
N TRP A 161 9.01 -13.73 -6.26
CA TRP A 161 8.16 -14.44 -7.20
C TRP A 161 7.43 -13.42 -8.09
N SER A 162 7.45 -13.66 -9.39
CA SER A 162 6.74 -12.87 -10.40
C SER A 162 6.13 -13.80 -11.44
N THR A 163 4.89 -13.53 -11.84
CA THR A 163 4.15 -14.23 -12.90
C THR A 163 4.46 -13.71 -14.28
#